data_AF-A0A4Q4Y5Q6-F1
#
_entry.id   AF-A0A4Q4Y5Q6-F1
#
_cell.length_a   1.000
_cell.length_b   1.000
_cell.length_c   1.000
_cell.angle_alpha   90.00
_cell.angle_beta   90.00
_cell.angle_gamma   90.00
#
_symmetry.space_group_name_H-M   'P 1'
#
loop_
_entity.id
_entity.type
_entity.pdbx_description
1 polymer ?
#
loop_
_entity_poly.entity_id
_entity_poly.type
_entity_poly.pdbx_seq_one_letter_code
_entity_poly.pdbx_strand_id
1 'polypeptide(L)'
;MAGSTYTHQAHAEREVKSVTAGSLAFGSQPILSTAIEAGYARGGNSSIFEPVNQTWYVIDVGWYWPSDDDSVRAATEDMRDEVDKALEAEASHVRYLFMYDADHERDAIASYGGRTWEG
;
A
#
# COMPACT_ATOMS: atom_id res chain seq x y z
N MET A 1 -19.96 15.45 -1.62
CA MET A 1 -18.67 14.81 -1.32
C MET A 1 -18.62 14.15 0.05
N ALA A 2 -19.20 14.72 1.13
CA ALA A 2 -19.17 14.11 2.48
C ALA A 2 -19.92 12.77 2.66
N GLY A 3 -20.86 12.42 1.77
CA GLY A 3 -21.69 11.21 1.91
C GLY A 3 -21.00 9.89 1.54
N SER A 4 -20.02 9.92 0.63
CA SER A 4 -19.30 8.70 0.20
C SER A 4 -18.30 8.26 1.27
N THR A 5 -17.47 9.18 1.78
CA THR A 5 -16.46 8.90 2.82
C THR A 5 -17.09 8.32 4.10
N TYR A 6 -18.24 8.85 4.54
CA TYR A 6 -18.96 8.31 5.70
C TYR A 6 -19.47 6.88 5.48
N THR A 7 -19.79 6.52 4.24
CA THR A 7 -20.31 5.19 3.90
C THR A 7 -19.18 4.14 3.87
N HIS A 8 -18.01 4.51 3.35
CA HIS A 8 -16.82 3.63 3.38
C HIS A 8 -16.33 3.38 4.82
N GLN A 9 -16.24 4.43 5.63
CA GLN A 9 -15.79 4.30 7.02
C GLN A 9 -16.76 3.43 7.86
N ALA A 10 -18.08 3.62 7.70
CA ALA A 10 -19.07 2.82 8.41
C ALA A 10 -19.09 1.35 7.94
N HIS A 11 -18.76 1.08 6.68
CA HIS A 11 -18.65 -0.26 6.12
C HIS A 11 -17.42 -0.99 6.68
N ALA A 12 -16.23 -0.40 6.54
CA ALA A 12 -14.98 -0.98 7.05
C ALA A 12 -15.05 -1.27 8.55
N GLU A 13 -15.60 -0.36 9.35
CA GLU A 13 -15.78 -0.58 10.79
C GLU A 13 -16.72 -1.75 11.11
N ARG A 14 -17.79 -1.95 10.33
CA ARG A 14 -18.73 -3.05 10.55
C ARG A 14 -18.09 -4.40 10.23
N GLU A 15 -17.39 -4.48 9.11
CA GLU A 15 -16.74 -5.71 8.66
C GLU A 15 -15.61 -6.11 9.61
N VAL A 16 -14.75 -5.17 10.03
CA VAL A 16 -13.69 -5.46 11.03
C VAL A 16 -14.28 -5.88 12.38
N LYS A 17 -15.35 -5.23 12.86
CA LYS A 17 -16.01 -5.60 14.14
C LYS A 17 -16.71 -6.96 14.08
N SER A 18 -16.99 -7.49 12.89
CA SER A 18 -17.56 -8.83 12.72
C SER A 18 -16.52 -9.94 12.90
N VAL A 19 -15.23 -9.61 12.73
CA VAL A 19 -14.10 -10.53 12.92
C VAL A 19 -13.87 -10.72 14.42
N THR A 20 -14.14 -11.92 14.91
CA THR A 20 -14.11 -12.22 16.35
C THR A 20 -12.69 -12.35 16.89
N ALA A 21 -11.72 -12.67 16.02
CA ALA A 21 -10.31 -12.78 16.37
C ALA A 21 -9.42 -12.48 15.17
N GLY A 22 -8.41 -11.63 15.37
CA GLY A 22 -7.46 -11.25 14.33
C GLY A 22 -6.45 -10.22 14.82
N SER A 23 -5.60 -9.76 13.91
CA SER A 23 -4.60 -8.72 14.12
C SER A 23 -4.55 -7.79 12.92
N LEU A 24 -4.34 -6.50 13.18
CA LEU A 24 -3.99 -5.52 12.17
C LEU A 24 -2.65 -4.90 12.54
N ALA A 25 -1.73 -4.89 11.60
CA ALA A 25 -0.46 -4.18 11.72
C ALA A 25 -0.36 -3.13 10.62
N PHE A 26 -0.08 -1.89 11.03
CA PHE A 26 0.23 -0.80 10.13
C PHE A 26 1.72 -0.50 10.21
N GLY A 27 2.43 -0.71 9.10
CA GLY A 27 3.84 -0.37 8.99
C GLY A 27 4.01 0.95 8.28
N SER A 28 4.95 1.77 8.75
CA SER A 28 5.40 2.99 8.08
C SER A 28 6.92 3.04 8.12
N GLN A 29 7.54 3.11 6.94
CA GLN A 29 8.99 3.02 6.78
C GLN A 29 9.47 4.23 5.97
N PRO A 30 10.14 5.21 6.61
CA PRO A 30 10.71 6.33 5.89
C PRO A 30 11.93 5.89 5.07
N ILE A 31 12.00 6.37 3.83
CA ILE A 31 13.12 6.16 2.91
C ILE A 31 13.66 7.53 2.53
N LEU A 32 14.91 7.77 2.91
CA LEU A 32 15.59 9.02 2.63
C LEU A 32 16.16 9.02 1.22
N SER A 33 16.15 10.19 0.57
CA SER A 33 16.77 10.37 -0.75
C SER A 33 18.24 9.93 -0.77
N THR A 34 18.97 10.16 0.32
CA THR A 34 20.38 9.80 0.45
C THR A 34 20.63 8.29 0.38
N ALA A 35 19.68 7.46 0.84
CA ALA A 35 19.78 6.01 0.72
C ALA A 35 19.66 5.57 -0.75
N ILE A 36 18.79 6.22 -1.51
CA ILE A 36 18.57 5.99 -2.95
C ILE A 36 19.80 6.45 -3.74
N GLU A 37 20.31 7.65 -3.46
CA GLU A 37 21.53 8.21 -4.06
C GLU A 37 22.76 7.32 -3.80
N ALA A 38 22.90 6.81 -2.57
CA ALA A 38 23.99 5.90 -2.22
C ALA A 38 23.89 4.56 -2.97
N GLY A 39 22.68 4.06 -3.24
CA GLY A 39 22.45 2.90 -4.09
C GLY A 39 22.94 3.14 -5.53
N TYR A 40 22.55 4.28 -6.13
CA TYR A 40 23.02 4.67 -7.45
C TYR A 40 24.55 4.79 -7.52
N ALA A 41 25.19 5.41 -6.52
CA ALA A 41 26.64 5.56 -6.45
C ALA A 41 27.40 4.21 -6.39
N ARG A 42 26.75 3.14 -5.92
CA ARG A 42 27.33 1.80 -5.80
C ARG A 42 27.11 0.91 -7.02
N GLY A 43 26.61 1.47 -8.13
CA GLY A 43 26.38 0.73 -9.37
C GLY A 43 24.99 0.10 -9.47
N GLY A 44 24.05 0.49 -8.61
CA GLY A 44 22.65 0.13 -8.80
C GLY A 44 21.78 0.34 -7.57
N ASN A 45 20.63 0.96 -7.80
CA ASN A 45 19.39 0.65 -7.10
C ASN A 45 18.48 -0.03 -8.13
N SER A 46 17.57 -0.94 -7.75
CA SER A 46 16.58 -1.40 -8.73
C SER A 46 15.84 -0.16 -9.24
N SER A 47 15.95 0.10 -10.55
CA SER A 47 15.93 1.41 -11.20
C SER A 47 14.60 2.20 -11.18
N ILE A 48 14.01 2.47 -10.02
CA ILE A 48 12.61 2.93 -9.97
C ILE A 48 12.28 3.96 -8.90
N PHE A 49 13.08 4.08 -7.85
CA PHE A 49 12.82 5.10 -6.85
C PHE A 49 13.43 6.43 -7.26
N GLU A 50 12.61 7.45 -7.37
CA GLU A 50 13.11 8.82 -7.46
C GLU A 50 13.87 9.17 -6.18
N PRO A 51 15.01 9.90 -6.26
CA PRO A 51 15.80 10.30 -5.09
C PRO A 51 15.11 11.44 -4.32
N VAL A 52 13.91 11.16 -3.82
CA VAL A 52 13.11 12.03 -2.97
C VAL A 52 12.88 11.34 -1.63
N ASN A 53 12.64 12.14 -0.58
CA ASN A 53 12.19 11.58 0.68
C ASN A 53 10.78 11.02 0.50
N GLN A 54 10.61 9.74 0.75
CA GLN A 54 9.35 9.03 0.60
C GLN A 54 9.11 8.13 1.81
N THR A 55 7.88 7.67 1.98
CA THR A 55 7.52 6.72 3.05
C THR A 55 6.76 5.58 2.42
N TRP A 56 7.18 4.35 2.70
CA TRP A 56 6.36 3.18 2.42
C TRP A 56 5.41 2.95 3.56
N TYR A 57 4.19 2.56 3.22
CA TYR A 57 3.24 2.05 4.18
C TYR A 57 2.86 0.62 3.80
N VAL A 58 2.47 -0.16 4.81
CA VAL A 58 1.93 -1.50 4.63
C VAL A 58 0.77 -1.70 5.60
N ILE A 59 -0.25 -2.41 5.15
CA ILE A 59 -1.40 -2.83 5.96
C ILE A 59 -1.41 -4.36 5.93
N ASP A 60 -1.05 -4.98 7.04
CA ASP A 60 -1.10 -6.43 7.21
C ASP A 60 -2.28 -6.78 8.10
N VAL A 61 -3.18 -7.63 7.60
CA VAL A 61 -4.32 -8.13 8.36
C VAL A 61 -4.26 -9.64 8.44
N GLY A 62 -4.33 -10.16 9.66
CA GLY A 62 -4.40 -11.59 9.95
C GLY A 62 -5.69 -11.92 10.67
N TRP A 63 -6.30 -13.04 10.35
CA TRP A 63 -7.56 -13.48 10.94
C TRP A 63 -7.55 -14.99 11.16
N TYR A 64 -8.46 -15.46 12.02
CA TYR A 64 -8.42 -16.85 12.50
C TYR A 64 -9.27 -17.80 11.65
N TRP A 65 -10.37 -17.32 11.07
CA TRP A 65 -11.39 -18.17 10.46
C TRP A 65 -11.56 -17.88 8.97
N PRO A 66 -11.55 -18.91 8.10
CA PRO A 66 -11.79 -18.72 6.67
C PRO A 66 -13.16 -18.09 6.33
N SER A 67 -14.13 -18.18 7.24
CA SER A 67 -15.42 -17.51 7.08
C SER A 67 -15.33 -15.99 7.01
N ASP A 68 -14.20 -15.43 7.47
CA ASP A 68 -13.99 -14.00 7.59
C ASP A 68 -13.19 -13.44 6.40
N ASP A 69 -12.76 -14.27 5.45
CA ASP A 69 -11.91 -13.91 4.30
C ASP A 69 -12.47 -12.69 3.54
N ASP A 70 -13.75 -12.74 3.15
CA ASP A 70 -14.39 -11.68 2.37
C ASP A 70 -14.54 -10.38 3.16
N SER A 71 -14.93 -10.47 4.43
CA SER A 71 -15.10 -9.30 5.30
C SER A 71 -13.75 -8.63 5.60
N VAL A 72 -12.70 -9.40 5.88
CA VAL A 72 -11.36 -8.87 6.14
C VAL A 72 -10.75 -8.27 4.88
N ARG A 73 -10.90 -8.94 3.73
CA ARG A 73 -10.44 -8.43 2.45
C ARG A 73 -11.12 -7.10 2.12
N ALA A 74 -12.45 -7.04 2.19
CA ALA A 74 -13.20 -5.81 1.89
C ALA A 74 -12.81 -4.65 2.82
N ALA A 75 -12.63 -4.91 4.13
CA ALA A 75 -12.16 -3.89 5.06
C ALA A 75 -10.73 -3.41 4.75
N THR A 76 -9.85 -4.32 4.34
CA THR A 76 -8.45 -4.00 3.99
C THR A 76 -8.39 -3.16 2.72
N GLU A 77 -9.20 -3.51 1.71
CA GLU A 77 -9.39 -2.74 0.48
C GLU A 77 -9.90 -1.33 0.80
N ASP A 78 -10.94 -1.19 1.64
CA ASP A 78 -11.49 0.11 2.04
C ASP A 78 -10.41 0.99 2.74
N MET A 79 -9.62 0.44 3.67
CA MET A 79 -8.57 1.19 4.35
C MET A 79 -7.50 1.69 3.38
N ARG A 80 -7.05 0.83 2.47
CA ARG A 80 -6.08 1.17 1.42
C ARG A 80 -6.63 2.24 0.48
N ASP A 81 -7.88 2.11 0.05
CA ASP A 81 -8.51 3.07 -0.86
C ASP A 81 -8.67 4.46 -0.22
N GLU A 82 -8.88 4.55 1.10
CA GLU A 82 -8.83 5.83 1.83
C GLU A 82 -7.41 6.42 1.88
N VAL A 83 -6.36 5.59 2.02
CA VAL A 83 -4.97 6.07 1.91
C VAL A 83 -4.68 6.58 0.50
N ASP A 84 -5.09 5.85 -0.54
CA ASP A 84 -4.89 6.26 -1.94
C ASP A 84 -5.61 7.59 -2.24
N LYS A 85 -6.86 7.76 -1.79
CA LYS A 85 -7.59 9.04 -1.90
C LYS A 85 -6.85 10.20 -1.22
N ALA A 86 -6.29 9.97 -0.04
CA ALA A 86 -5.52 10.98 0.66
C ALA A 86 -4.23 11.36 -0.09
N LEU A 87 -3.51 10.36 -0.65
CA LEU A 87 -2.30 10.59 -1.43
C LEU A 87 -2.56 11.31 -2.76
N GLU A 88 -3.67 11.00 -3.43
CA GLU A 88 -4.09 11.70 -4.66
C GLU A 88 -4.41 13.18 -4.41
N ALA A 89 -4.98 13.51 -3.24
CA ALA A 89 -5.29 14.89 -2.87
C ALA A 89 -4.06 15.76 -2.60
N GLU A 90 -2.97 15.17 -2.10
CA GLU A 90 -1.72 15.86 -1.74
C GLU A 90 -0.73 15.99 -2.93
N ALA A 91 -1.06 15.44 -4.11
CA ALA A 91 -0.19 15.36 -5.29
C ALA A 91 1.20 14.75 -5.01
N SER A 92 1.35 14.02 -3.91
CA SER A 92 2.60 13.42 -3.43
C SER A 92 2.75 11.94 -3.81
N HIS A 93 1.94 11.46 -4.77
CA HIS A 93 1.82 10.05 -5.08
C HIS A 93 3.00 9.55 -5.92
N VAL A 94 3.89 8.79 -5.28
CA VAL A 94 4.80 7.89 -5.98
C VAL A 94 4.10 6.53 -6.07
N ARG A 95 3.55 6.19 -7.24
CA ARG A 95 2.83 4.92 -7.43
C ARG A 95 3.83 3.77 -7.58
N TYR A 96 4.34 3.30 -6.44
CA TYR A 96 5.19 2.12 -6.35
C TYR A 96 4.55 1.09 -5.42
N LEU A 97 4.41 -0.16 -5.89
CA LEU A 97 3.95 -1.29 -5.10
C LEU A 97 5.12 -2.23 -4.87
N PHE A 98 5.35 -2.66 -3.63
CA PHE A 98 6.45 -3.56 -3.34
C PHE A 98 6.10 -4.99 -3.77
N MET A 99 6.84 -5.55 -4.73
CA MET A 99 6.53 -6.86 -5.35
C MET A 99 6.47 -8.04 -4.37
N TYR A 100 7.11 -7.93 -3.21
CA TYR A 100 7.09 -9.00 -2.20
C TYR A 100 5.77 -9.03 -1.42
N ASP A 101 5.04 -7.91 -1.39
CA ASP A 101 3.72 -7.76 -0.76
C ASP A 101 2.66 -7.57 -1.87
N ALA A 102 2.72 -8.44 -2.89
CA ALA A 102 1.84 -8.33 -4.04
C ALA A 102 0.38 -8.64 -3.68
N ASP A 103 -0.52 -7.77 -4.16
CA ASP A 103 -1.96 -7.95 -4.10
C ASP A 103 -2.45 -8.42 -5.47
N HIS A 104 -3.20 -9.52 -5.52
CA HIS A 104 -3.75 -10.09 -6.76
C HIS A 104 -4.66 -9.12 -7.56
N GLU A 105 -5.26 -8.13 -6.90
CA GLU A 105 -6.09 -7.10 -7.53
C GLU A 105 -5.25 -5.96 -8.14
N ARG A 106 -3.93 -5.94 -7.92
CA ARG A 106 -3.04 -4.89 -8.40
C ARG A 106 -1.86 -5.44 -9.18
N ASP A 107 -1.59 -4.82 -10.31
CA ASP A 107 -0.41 -5.13 -11.11
C ASP A 107 0.84 -4.52 -10.45
N ALA A 108 1.44 -5.28 -9.53
CA ALA A 108 2.68 -4.91 -8.88
C ALA A 108 3.77 -4.61 -9.92
N ILE A 109 3.87 -5.41 -10.99
CA ILE A 109 4.91 -5.25 -12.02
C ILE A 109 4.71 -3.94 -12.79
N ALA A 110 3.49 -3.57 -13.13
CA ALA A 110 3.21 -2.29 -13.80
C ALA A 110 3.68 -1.08 -12.96
N SER A 111 3.71 -1.19 -11.63
CA SER A 111 4.21 -0.12 -10.74
C SER A 111 5.72 0.11 -10.82
N TYR A 112 6.48 -0.85 -11.37
CA TYR A 112 7.94 -0.75 -11.56
C TYR A 112 8.31 0.05 -12.82
N GLY A 113 7.32 0.57 -13.56
CA GLY A 113 7.54 1.30 -14.81
C GLY A 113 8.01 0.42 -15.97
N GLY A 114 7.75 0.85 -17.20
CA GLY A 114 8.03 0.08 -18.41
C GLY A 114 9.51 0.01 -18.85
N ARG A 115 10.48 0.29 -17.97
CA ARG A 115 11.90 0.19 -18.34
C ARG A 115 12.33 -1.27 -18.28
N THR A 116 12.34 -1.93 -19.43
CA THR A 116 13.01 -3.21 -19.63
C THR A 116 14.49 -3.07 -19.30
N TRP A 117 15.02 -4.05 -18.57
CA TRP A 117 16.45 -4.24 -18.37
C TRP A 117 17.17 -4.21 -19.73
N GLU A 118 18.00 -3.20 -19.96
CA GLU A 118 18.98 -3.21 -21.05
C GLU A 118 20.33 -3.57 -20.43
N GLY A 119 20.63 -4.87 -20.45
CA GLY A 119 21.91 -5.45 -20.04
C GLY A 119 22.41 -6.40 -21.10
#